data_AF-A0A135T2H6-F1
#
_entry.id   AF-A0A135T2H6-F1
#
_cell.length_a   1.000
_cell.length_b   1.000
_cell.length_c   1.000
_cell.angle_alpha   90.00
_cell.angle_beta   90.00
_cell.angle_gamma   90.00
#
_symmetry.space_group_name_H-M   'P 1'
#
loop_
_entity.id
_entity.type
_entity.pdbx_description
1 polymer ?
#
loop_
_entity_poly.entity_id
_entity_poly.type
_entity_poly.pdbx_seq_one_letter_code
_entity_poly.pdbx_strand_id
1 'polypeptide(L)'
;MRLASSIWLYAITASASLSHIASLRCSDSDVLPTPSYDLKGALFTVCTEEVINAPLNKIYDTLLDFRRYSTWNTFVVGVGLPPDVQGPEDVYPGLSMDFTTAGIIPGVNTSSTEVIALLAPDVRGCNGDARRAVNAWGNDDGLGGTFLPAEHPNLLTDLGNGSVRMVSYETYYLPGATTLLLLKGTLQERFETQGKDLKRFMEEGLR
;
A
#
# COMPACT_ATOMS: atom_id res chain seq x y z
N MET A 1 -32.84 37.49 19.20
CA MET A 1 -31.41 37.10 19.13
C MET A 1 -31.34 35.69 18.57
N ARG A 2 -30.86 35.54 17.32
CA ARG A 2 -30.62 34.24 16.68
C ARG A 2 -29.12 33.96 16.77
N LEU A 3 -28.73 32.95 17.54
CA LEU A 3 -27.37 32.42 17.53
C LEU A 3 -27.28 31.42 16.38
N ALA A 4 -26.58 31.82 15.31
CA ALA A 4 -26.23 30.92 14.22
C ALA A 4 -25.15 29.97 14.74
N SER A 5 -25.48 28.67 14.79
CA SER A 5 -24.54 27.62 15.14
C SER A 5 -23.58 27.39 13.98
N SER A 6 -22.30 27.56 14.24
CA SER A 6 -21.20 27.38 13.32
C SER A 6 -21.17 25.96 12.74
N ILE A 7 -21.24 25.87 11.42
CA ILE A 7 -20.97 24.65 10.66
C ILE A 7 -19.45 24.46 10.65
N TRP A 8 -18.98 23.35 11.20
CA TRP A 8 -17.61 22.90 11.03
C TRP A 8 -17.43 22.47 9.58
N LEU A 9 -16.77 23.29 8.77
CA LEU A 9 -16.17 22.82 7.52
C LEU A 9 -14.94 22.00 7.88
N TYR A 10 -15.03 20.68 7.76
CA TYR A 10 -13.83 19.88 7.54
C TYR A 10 -13.24 20.31 6.21
N ALA A 11 -12.03 20.86 6.27
CA ALA A 11 -11.25 21.17 5.08
C ALA A 11 -11.00 19.85 4.33
N ILE A 12 -11.64 19.68 3.18
CA ILE A 12 -11.20 18.73 2.15
C ILE A 12 -9.88 19.32 1.62
N THR A 13 -8.76 19.01 2.28
CA THR A 13 -7.45 19.23 1.68
C THR A 13 -7.40 18.36 0.44
N ALA A 14 -7.09 18.97 -0.71
CA ALA A 14 -7.09 18.32 -2.01
C ALA A 14 -6.15 17.11 -2.01
N SER A 15 -6.68 15.94 -1.67
CA SER A 15 -6.10 14.64 -2.04
C SER A 15 -5.94 14.66 -3.55
N ALA A 16 -4.77 14.30 -4.08
CA ALA A 16 -4.66 13.95 -5.49
C ALA A 16 -5.86 13.03 -5.82
N SER A 17 -6.58 13.34 -6.91
CA SER A 17 -7.78 12.57 -7.26
C SER A 17 -7.45 11.08 -7.19
N LEU A 18 -8.25 10.29 -6.48
CA LEU A 18 -7.99 8.85 -6.35
C LEU A 18 -7.87 8.18 -7.73
N SER A 19 -8.56 8.71 -8.75
CA SER A 19 -8.40 8.29 -10.14
C SER A 19 -7.01 8.57 -10.73
N HIS A 20 -6.36 9.67 -10.33
CA HIS A 20 -4.97 9.99 -10.69
C HIS A 20 -4.01 9.04 -9.97
N ILE A 21 -4.17 8.86 -8.64
CA ILE A 21 -3.35 7.92 -7.86
C ILE A 21 -3.46 6.51 -8.45
N ALA A 22 -4.67 6.03 -8.72
CA ALA A 22 -4.89 4.69 -9.28
C ALA A 22 -4.33 4.51 -10.71
N SER A 23 -3.88 5.59 -11.37
CA SER A 23 -3.28 5.55 -12.70
C SER A 23 -1.76 5.65 -12.71
N LEU A 24 -1.13 5.83 -11.54
CA LEU A 24 0.31 5.92 -11.41
C LEU A 24 1.01 4.64 -11.87
N ARG A 25 2.28 4.78 -12.21
CA ARG A 25 3.17 3.73 -12.71
C ARG A 25 4.51 3.83 -11.99
N CYS A 26 5.25 2.74 -11.91
CA CYS A 26 6.63 2.83 -11.43
C CYS A 26 7.50 3.58 -12.44
N SER A 27 8.44 4.36 -11.91
CA SER A 27 9.45 5.11 -12.66
C SER A 27 10.68 5.24 -11.78
N ASP A 28 11.86 4.91 -12.32
CA ASP A 28 13.11 4.79 -11.54
C ASP A 28 13.54 6.11 -10.88
N SER A 29 13.07 7.25 -11.40
CA SER A 29 13.43 8.60 -10.93
C SER A 29 12.37 9.29 -10.08
N ASP A 30 11.14 8.76 -10.01
CA ASP A 30 10.01 9.54 -9.53
C ASP A 30 9.66 9.19 -8.09
N VAL A 31 9.42 10.24 -7.30
CA VAL A 31 8.75 10.13 -6.01
C VAL A 31 7.25 10.13 -6.27
N LEU A 32 6.56 9.09 -5.82
CA LEU A 32 5.15 8.90 -6.10
C LEU A 32 4.27 9.48 -4.99
N PRO A 33 3.20 10.23 -5.33
CA PRO A 33 2.27 10.77 -4.34
C PRO A 33 1.42 9.65 -3.74
N THR A 34 1.15 9.72 -2.45
CA THR A 34 0.30 8.74 -1.77
C THR A 34 -1.07 9.33 -1.37
N PRO A 35 -2.09 8.51 -1.09
CA PRO A 35 -3.43 8.99 -0.75
C PRO A 35 -3.49 9.94 0.45
N SER A 36 -2.70 9.67 1.50
CA SER A 36 -2.77 10.42 2.76
C SER A 36 -1.84 11.62 2.78
N TYR A 37 -0.65 11.50 2.19
CA TYR A 37 0.42 12.51 2.32
C TYR A 37 0.73 13.26 1.03
N ASP A 38 0.21 12.83 -0.11
CA ASP A 38 0.58 13.34 -1.43
C ASP A 38 2.11 13.38 -1.58
N LEU A 39 2.71 14.48 -2.02
CA LEU A 39 4.17 14.66 -2.09
C LEU A 39 4.76 15.47 -0.92
N LYS A 40 3.94 15.83 0.07
CA LYS A 40 4.38 16.78 1.11
C LYS A 40 5.45 16.15 2.01
N GLY A 41 6.70 16.56 1.82
CA GLY A 41 7.83 16.03 2.59
C GLY A 41 8.31 14.67 2.12
N ALA A 42 7.85 14.20 0.96
CA ALA A 42 8.29 12.94 0.38
C ALA A 42 9.79 13.02 0.02
N LEU A 43 10.56 12.01 0.42
CA LEU A 43 12.00 11.96 0.20
C LEU A 43 12.38 10.98 -0.92
N PHE A 44 11.86 9.75 -0.86
CA PHE A 44 12.05 8.76 -1.91
C PHE A 44 10.92 7.74 -1.93
N THR A 45 10.79 7.06 -3.07
CA THR A 45 9.85 5.95 -3.28
C THR A 45 10.64 4.71 -3.70
N VAL A 46 10.16 3.55 -3.26
CA VAL A 46 10.49 2.24 -3.83
C VAL A 46 9.23 1.65 -4.46
N CYS A 47 9.34 1.00 -5.62
CA CYS A 47 8.18 0.68 -6.44
C CYS A 47 8.38 -0.63 -7.21
N THR A 48 7.38 -1.50 -7.21
CA THR A 48 7.28 -2.65 -8.10
C THR A 48 6.05 -2.55 -8.98
N GLU A 49 6.19 -2.93 -10.24
CA GLU A 49 5.09 -3.02 -11.17
C GLU A 49 5.10 -4.40 -11.84
N GLU A 50 3.97 -5.09 -11.76
CA GLU A 50 3.81 -6.43 -12.32
C GLU A 50 2.49 -6.53 -13.10
N VAL A 51 2.50 -7.32 -14.18
CA VAL A 51 1.25 -7.75 -14.84
C VAL A 51 0.96 -9.16 -14.38
N ILE A 52 -0.16 -9.34 -13.69
CA ILE A 52 -0.56 -10.60 -13.07
C ILE A 52 -1.78 -11.15 -13.81
N ASN A 53 -1.69 -12.38 -14.31
CA ASN A 53 -2.75 -13.10 -15.00
C ASN A 53 -3.77 -13.68 -14.00
N ALA A 54 -4.45 -12.80 -13.27
CA ALA A 54 -5.53 -13.16 -12.37
C ALA A 54 -6.59 -12.05 -12.31
N PRO A 55 -7.85 -12.38 -11.95
CA PRO A 55 -8.91 -11.39 -11.80
C PRO A 55 -8.59 -10.33 -10.73
N LEU A 56 -9.02 -9.09 -10.97
CA LEU A 56 -8.79 -7.93 -10.09
C LEU A 56 -9.25 -8.16 -8.65
N ASN A 57 -10.45 -8.71 -8.45
CA ASN A 57 -10.96 -8.99 -7.11
C ASN A 57 -10.09 -10.02 -6.37
N LYS A 58 -9.61 -11.05 -7.07
CA LYS A 58 -8.76 -12.08 -6.45
C LYS A 58 -7.44 -11.50 -5.94
N ILE A 59 -6.81 -10.63 -6.73
CA ILE A 59 -5.56 -9.96 -6.33
C ILE A 59 -5.85 -9.00 -5.16
N TYR A 60 -6.92 -8.21 -5.26
CA TYR A 60 -7.31 -7.26 -4.21
C TYR A 60 -7.56 -7.97 -2.87
N ASP A 61 -8.36 -9.03 -2.88
CA ASP A 61 -8.66 -9.82 -1.68
C ASP A 61 -7.39 -10.48 -1.13
N THR A 62 -6.47 -10.96 -1.98
CA THR A 62 -5.19 -11.53 -1.52
C THR A 62 -4.30 -10.50 -0.83
N LEU A 63 -4.28 -9.26 -1.33
CA LEU A 63 -3.54 -8.15 -0.71
C LEU A 63 -4.14 -7.73 0.64
N LEU A 64 -5.39 -8.11 0.94
CA LEU A 64 -6.05 -7.83 2.22
C LEU A 64 -6.11 -9.07 3.13
N ASP A 65 -5.74 -10.25 2.64
CA ASP A 65 -5.65 -11.48 3.44
C ASP A 65 -4.34 -11.51 4.24
N PHE A 66 -4.19 -10.55 5.17
CA PHE A 66 -2.99 -10.38 6.00
C PHE A 66 -2.67 -11.62 6.84
N ARG A 67 -3.68 -12.42 7.18
CA ARG A 67 -3.49 -13.69 7.90
C ARG A 67 -2.68 -14.70 7.09
N ARG A 68 -2.81 -14.66 5.76
CA ARG A 68 -2.11 -15.57 4.83
C ARG A 68 -1.01 -14.87 4.04
N TYR A 69 -0.60 -13.67 4.45
CA TYR A 69 0.45 -12.93 3.73
C TYR A 69 1.75 -13.74 3.58
N SER A 70 2.17 -14.43 4.64
CA SER A 70 3.39 -15.24 4.65
C SER A 70 3.30 -16.51 3.80
N THR A 71 2.12 -16.90 3.29
CA THR A 71 2.01 -18.05 2.40
C THR A 71 2.52 -17.75 0.99
N TRP A 72 2.59 -16.47 0.63
CA TRP A 72 3.05 -16.05 -0.69
C TRP A 72 4.21 -15.06 -0.64
N ASN A 73 4.31 -14.24 0.41
CA ASN A 73 5.30 -13.17 0.51
C ASN A 73 6.56 -13.65 1.25
N THR A 74 7.71 -13.67 0.58
CA THR A 74 8.98 -14.05 1.24
C THR A 74 9.61 -12.92 2.06
N PHE A 75 9.17 -11.67 1.85
CA PHE A 75 9.66 -10.52 2.60
C PHE A 75 8.85 -10.26 3.86
N VAL A 76 7.51 -10.28 3.79
CA VAL A 76 6.61 -10.16 4.94
C VAL A 76 6.30 -11.56 5.46
N VAL A 77 7.00 -11.97 6.50
CA VAL A 77 6.99 -13.34 7.04
C VAL A 77 5.91 -13.58 8.11
N GLY A 78 5.23 -12.52 8.53
CA GLY A 78 4.06 -12.62 9.40
C GLY A 78 3.37 -11.28 9.58
N VAL A 79 2.07 -11.32 9.88
CA VAL A 79 1.29 -10.15 10.27
C VAL A 79 0.52 -10.48 11.54
N GLY A 80 0.77 -9.72 12.60
CA GLY A 80 -0.02 -9.73 13.82
C GLY A 80 -1.33 -8.98 13.59
N LEU A 81 -2.45 -9.60 13.92
CA LEU A 81 -3.79 -9.06 13.70
C LEU A 81 -4.64 -9.16 14.98
N PRO A 82 -5.61 -8.25 15.17
CA PRO A 82 -6.67 -8.43 16.15
C PRO A 82 -7.40 -9.77 15.95
N PRO A 83 -7.84 -10.44 17.02
CA PRO A 83 -8.42 -11.79 16.94
C PRO A 83 -9.70 -11.90 16.10
N ASP A 84 -10.40 -10.80 15.88
CA ASP A 84 -11.63 -10.69 15.10
C ASP A 84 -11.39 -10.59 13.58
N VAL A 85 -10.16 -10.31 13.15
CA VAL A 85 -9.80 -10.27 11.72
C VAL A 85 -9.47 -11.68 11.23
N GLN A 86 -10.40 -12.28 10.49
CA GLN A 86 -10.27 -13.64 9.97
C GLN A 86 -9.95 -13.69 8.48
N GLY A 87 -10.32 -12.64 7.73
CA GLY A 87 -10.08 -12.54 6.29
C GLY A 87 -10.19 -11.12 5.73
N PRO A 88 -10.09 -10.96 4.40
CA PRO A 88 -10.19 -9.68 3.70
C PRO A 88 -11.45 -8.86 4.03
N GLU A 89 -12.56 -9.54 4.29
CA GLU A 89 -13.85 -8.93 4.62
C GLU A 89 -13.88 -8.20 5.97
N ASP A 90 -12.95 -8.54 6.86
CA ASP A 90 -12.84 -7.94 8.19
C ASP A 90 -11.88 -6.74 8.22
N VAL A 91 -11.26 -6.39 7.09
CA VAL A 91 -10.32 -5.28 7.00
C VAL A 91 -11.07 -3.95 6.85
N TYR A 92 -10.69 -2.95 7.65
CA TYR A 92 -11.30 -1.61 7.65
C TYR A 92 -10.24 -0.50 7.83
N PRO A 93 -10.51 0.74 7.36
CA PRO A 93 -9.63 1.88 7.62
C PRO A 93 -9.45 2.15 9.12
N GLY A 94 -8.21 2.29 9.56
CA GLY A 94 -7.84 2.39 10.97
C GLY A 94 -7.52 1.05 11.64
N LEU A 95 -7.63 -0.07 10.94
CA LEU A 95 -7.14 -1.36 11.42
C LEU A 95 -5.62 -1.31 11.58
N SER A 96 -5.13 -1.55 12.80
CA SER A 96 -3.71 -1.67 13.13
C SER A 96 -3.24 -3.11 12.94
N MET A 97 -2.06 -3.28 12.35
CA MET A 97 -1.47 -4.57 11.98
C MET A 97 0.03 -4.55 12.30
N ASP A 98 0.56 -5.62 12.89
CA ASP A 98 1.99 -5.69 13.22
C ASP A 98 2.72 -6.54 12.18
N PHE A 99 3.34 -5.88 11.20
CA PHE A 99 4.10 -6.53 10.15
C PHE A 99 5.43 -7.02 10.72
N THR A 100 5.76 -8.27 10.43
CA THR A 100 7.10 -8.83 10.64
C THR A 100 7.71 -9.13 9.28
N THR A 101 8.83 -8.49 8.98
CA THR A 101 9.57 -8.72 7.74
C THR A 101 10.85 -9.50 8.00
N ALA A 102 11.37 -10.18 6.97
CA ALA A 102 12.68 -10.83 6.99
C ALA A 102 13.85 -9.83 7.14
N GLY A 103 13.54 -8.54 7.21
CA GLY A 103 14.46 -7.44 7.37
C GLY A 103 15.26 -7.09 6.12
N ILE A 104 15.89 -5.93 6.20
CA ILE A 104 16.82 -5.44 5.19
C ILE A 104 18.23 -6.04 5.44
N ILE A 105 18.55 -6.30 6.72
CA ILE A 105 19.79 -6.97 7.14
C ILE A 105 19.55 -8.49 7.13
N PRO A 106 20.34 -9.29 6.39
CA PRO A 106 20.16 -10.73 6.33
C PRO A 106 20.15 -11.39 7.71
N GLY A 107 19.11 -12.18 7.99
CA GLY A 107 18.97 -12.94 9.23
C GLY A 107 18.44 -12.13 10.43
N VAL A 108 18.09 -10.86 10.24
CA VAL A 108 17.51 -10.01 11.30
C VAL A 108 16.11 -9.59 10.87
N ASN A 109 15.10 -10.19 11.48
CA ASN A 109 13.72 -9.75 11.25
C ASN A 109 13.51 -8.35 11.85
N THR A 110 12.63 -7.59 11.22
CA THR A 110 12.17 -6.29 11.72
C THR A 110 10.66 -6.30 11.85
N SER A 111 10.14 -5.50 12.76
CA SER A 111 8.69 -5.35 12.96
C SER A 111 8.30 -3.89 12.86
N SER A 112 7.15 -3.64 12.25
CA SER A 112 6.51 -2.33 12.15
C SER A 112 5.02 -2.46 12.40
N THR A 113 4.44 -1.45 13.05
CA THR A 113 2.99 -1.32 13.12
C THR A 113 2.54 -0.52 11.89
N GLU A 114 1.57 -1.07 11.18
CA GLU A 114 1.00 -0.51 9.96
C GLU A 114 -0.51 -0.32 10.17
N VAL A 115 -1.05 0.78 9.66
CA VAL A 115 -2.47 1.12 9.81
C VAL A 115 -3.11 1.28 8.45
N ILE A 116 -4.24 0.59 8.20
CA ILE A 116 -4.99 0.73 6.95
C ILE A 116 -5.46 2.19 6.80
N ALA A 117 -5.00 2.86 5.75
CA ALA A 117 -5.33 4.25 5.45
C ALA A 117 -6.49 4.35 4.45
N LEU A 118 -6.53 3.44 3.46
CA LEU A 118 -7.51 3.49 2.37
C LEU A 118 -7.92 2.09 1.89
N LEU A 119 -9.22 1.91 1.69
CA LEU A 119 -9.81 0.80 0.94
C LEU A 119 -10.74 1.36 -0.14
N ALA A 120 -10.40 1.13 -1.40
CA ALA A 120 -11.19 1.54 -2.55
C ALA A 120 -11.26 0.40 -3.60
N PRO A 121 -12.18 -0.57 -3.44
CA PRO A 121 -12.28 -1.75 -4.31
C PRO A 121 -12.83 -1.45 -5.71
N ASP A 122 -13.38 -0.25 -5.93
CA ASP A 122 -13.86 0.23 -7.22
C ASP A 122 -13.52 1.72 -7.41
N VAL A 123 -12.50 1.98 -8.21
CA VAL A 123 -12.09 3.33 -8.63
C VAL A 123 -12.35 3.48 -10.12
N ARG A 124 -13.29 4.37 -10.47
CA ARG A 124 -13.58 4.70 -11.86
C ARG A 124 -12.56 5.71 -12.39
N GLY A 125 -11.97 5.42 -13.55
CA GLY A 125 -11.13 6.39 -14.26
C GLY A 125 -11.95 7.57 -14.78
N CYS A 126 -11.30 8.72 -15.00
CA CYS A 126 -11.96 9.93 -15.51
C CYS A 126 -12.64 9.73 -16.88
N ASN A 127 -12.20 8.73 -17.66
CA ASN A 127 -12.76 8.41 -18.98
C ASN A 127 -13.65 7.16 -18.96
N GLY A 128 -13.89 6.51 -17.80
CA GLY A 128 -14.73 5.32 -17.69
C GLY A 128 -14.13 4.00 -18.19
N ASP A 129 -12.92 4.00 -18.77
CA ASP A 129 -12.45 2.87 -19.59
C ASP A 129 -11.80 1.69 -18.84
N ALA A 130 -11.32 1.88 -17.60
CA ALA A 130 -10.66 0.80 -16.86
C ALA A 130 -11.13 0.75 -15.42
N ARG A 131 -11.55 -0.45 -14.99
CA ARG A 131 -11.85 -0.76 -13.59
C ARG A 131 -10.55 -0.82 -12.81
N ARG A 132 -10.52 -0.15 -11.66
CA ARG A 132 -9.36 -0.11 -10.79
C ARG A 132 -9.74 -0.40 -9.35
N ALA A 133 -8.76 -0.78 -8.55
CA ALA A 133 -8.88 -0.85 -7.10
C ALA A 133 -7.61 -0.31 -6.46
N VAL A 134 -7.77 0.29 -5.27
CA VAL A 134 -6.67 0.82 -4.47
C VAL A 134 -6.84 0.36 -3.03
N ASN A 135 -5.75 -0.07 -2.41
CA ASN A 135 -5.64 -0.10 -0.96
C ASN A 135 -4.35 0.61 -0.56
N ALA A 136 -4.30 1.12 0.67
CA ALA A 136 -3.07 1.68 1.23
C ALA A 136 -3.05 1.49 2.74
N TRP A 137 -1.85 1.29 3.28
CA TRP A 137 -1.57 1.37 4.71
C TRP A 137 -0.35 2.25 4.93
N GLY A 138 -0.24 2.82 6.13
CA GLY A 138 0.90 3.66 6.50
C GLY A 138 1.51 3.23 7.82
N ASN A 139 2.77 3.59 7.98
CA ASN A 139 3.54 3.27 9.17
C ASN A 139 3.04 4.06 10.38
N ASP A 140 2.88 3.35 11.50
CA ASP A 140 2.74 3.94 12.84
C ASP A 140 3.99 3.60 13.66
N ASP A 141 4.85 4.60 13.83
CA ASP A 141 6.08 4.53 14.63
C ASP A 141 5.85 4.66 16.15
N GLY A 142 4.59 4.52 16.61
CA GLY A 142 4.18 4.74 17.99
C GLY A 142 3.96 6.21 18.33
N LEU A 143 4.21 7.12 17.38
CA LEU A 143 3.88 8.54 17.41
C LEU A 143 2.89 8.90 16.30
N GLY A 144 2.13 7.92 15.79
CA GLY A 144 1.20 8.11 14.69
C GLY A 144 1.90 8.39 13.35
N GLY A 145 3.10 7.83 13.15
CA GLY A 145 3.89 8.02 11.93
C GLY A 145 4.61 9.38 11.85
N THR A 146 4.79 10.07 12.98
CA THR A 146 5.34 11.45 12.98
C THR A 146 6.85 11.50 12.70
N PHE A 147 7.61 10.54 13.22
CA PHE A 147 9.05 10.46 13.03
C PHE A 147 9.42 9.81 11.69
N LEU A 148 8.80 8.68 11.34
CA LEU A 148 8.99 8.00 10.06
C LEU A 148 7.66 7.85 9.32
N PRO A 149 7.10 8.93 8.75
CA PRO A 149 5.92 8.79 7.93
C PRO A 149 6.30 8.00 6.67
N ALA A 150 5.56 6.93 6.42
CA ALA A 150 5.62 6.16 5.19
C ALA A 150 4.20 5.67 4.86
N GLU A 151 3.87 5.57 3.58
CA GLU A 151 2.61 5.00 3.12
C GLU A 151 2.88 4.08 1.94
N HIS A 152 2.26 2.91 1.99
CA HIS A 152 2.35 1.84 1.00
C HIS A 152 1.00 1.65 0.29
N PRO A 153 0.81 2.28 -0.89
CA PRO A 153 -0.34 2.01 -1.75
C PRO A 153 -0.11 0.82 -2.69
N ASN A 154 -1.18 0.06 -2.90
CA ASN A 154 -1.31 -0.91 -3.99
C ASN A 154 -2.38 -0.44 -4.96
N LEU A 155 -2.03 -0.34 -6.25
CA LEU A 155 -2.87 0.14 -7.33
C LEU A 155 -3.09 -1.00 -8.32
N LEU A 156 -4.34 -1.40 -8.50
CA LEU A 156 -4.73 -2.45 -9.43
C LEU A 156 -5.49 -1.83 -10.60
N THR A 157 -5.05 -2.12 -11.83
CA THR A 157 -5.76 -1.74 -13.06
C THR A 157 -6.08 -2.97 -13.88
N ASP A 158 -7.36 -3.22 -14.11
CA ASP A 158 -7.83 -4.25 -15.03
C ASP A 158 -7.42 -3.90 -16.47
N LEU A 159 -6.77 -4.85 -17.16
CA LEU A 159 -6.31 -4.69 -18.54
C LEU A 159 -7.31 -5.24 -19.57
N GLY A 160 -8.43 -5.82 -19.14
CA GLY A 160 -9.52 -6.29 -20.00
C GLY A 160 -9.28 -7.65 -20.68
N ASN A 161 -8.12 -8.27 -20.47
CA ASN A 161 -7.74 -9.57 -21.02
C ASN A 161 -7.64 -10.68 -19.95
N GLY A 162 -8.23 -10.45 -18.78
CA GLY A 162 -8.12 -11.35 -17.62
C GLY A 162 -6.83 -11.17 -16.81
N SER A 163 -6.01 -10.16 -17.15
CA SER A 163 -4.83 -9.77 -16.37
C SER A 163 -5.00 -8.38 -15.76
N VAL A 164 -4.23 -8.14 -14.71
CA VAL A 164 -4.24 -6.89 -13.93
C VAL A 164 -2.82 -6.38 -13.87
N ARG A 165 -2.66 -5.08 -14.13
CA ARG A 165 -1.43 -4.39 -13.76
C ARG A 165 -1.52 -4.01 -12.28
N MET A 166 -0.58 -4.48 -11.49
CA MET A 166 -0.36 -4.05 -10.12
C MET A 166 0.82 -3.08 -10.08
N VAL A 167 0.64 -1.96 -9.40
CA VAL A 167 1.72 -1.09 -8.94
C VAL A 167 1.67 -1.10 -7.42
N SER A 168 2.76 -1.51 -6.79
CA SER A 168 2.90 -1.56 -5.33
C SER A 168 4.14 -0.76 -4.96
N TYR A 169 3.99 0.25 -4.12
CA TYR A 169 5.08 1.16 -3.79
C TYR A 169 4.95 1.66 -2.38
N GLU A 170 6.08 2.11 -1.82
CA GLU A 170 6.10 2.81 -0.54
C GLU A 170 6.90 4.10 -0.72
N THR A 171 6.27 5.21 -0.33
CA THR A 171 6.92 6.51 -0.28
C THR A 171 7.29 6.81 1.16
N TYR A 172 8.56 7.15 1.39
CA TYR A 172 9.10 7.50 2.70
C TYR A 172 9.27 9.02 2.81
N TYR A 173 8.81 9.58 3.92
CA TYR A 173 8.72 11.02 4.16
C TYR A 173 9.70 11.48 5.24
N LEU A 174 10.08 12.75 5.18
CA LEU A 174 10.84 13.41 6.24
C LEU A 174 10.04 13.45 7.56
N PRO A 175 10.73 13.42 8.71
CA PRO A 175 12.19 13.48 8.87
C PRO A 175 12.92 12.11 8.81
N GLY A 176 12.26 11.03 9.22
CA GLY A 176 12.88 9.72 9.46
C GLY A 176 13.41 9.04 8.20
N ALA A 177 12.85 9.33 7.02
CA ALA A 177 13.27 8.73 5.76
C ALA A 177 14.76 8.96 5.43
N THR A 178 15.38 10.02 5.97
CA THR A 178 16.82 10.28 5.79
C THR A 178 17.69 9.12 6.29
N THR A 179 17.25 8.40 7.32
CA THR A 179 17.96 7.25 7.88
C THR A 179 17.90 6.02 6.98
N LEU A 180 16.88 5.93 6.13
CA LEU A 180 16.64 4.80 5.21
C LEU A 180 17.20 5.04 3.80
N LEU A 181 17.61 6.27 3.48
CA LEU A 181 18.03 6.62 2.12
C LEU A 181 19.22 5.76 1.62
N LEU A 182 20.15 5.40 2.51
CA LEU A 182 21.28 4.52 2.20
C LEU A 182 20.86 3.07 1.92
N LEU A 183 19.66 2.68 2.36
CA LEU A 183 19.08 1.34 2.19
C LEU A 183 18.06 1.29 1.03
N LYS A 184 17.82 2.41 0.32
CA LYS A 184 16.83 2.50 -0.76
C LYS A 184 16.97 1.36 -1.78
N GLY A 185 18.20 1.03 -2.20
CA GLY A 185 18.44 -0.05 -3.17
C GLY A 185 17.98 -1.41 -2.65
N THR A 186 18.29 -1.74 -1.39
CA THR A 186 17.85 -3.00 -0.78
C THR A 186 16.33 -3.00 -0.56
N LEU A 187 15.73 -1.89 -0.14
CA LEU A 187 14.27 -1.75 -0.03
C LEU A 187 13.59 -1.98 -1.39
N GLN A 188 14.13 -1.40 -2.45
CA GLN A 188 13.66 -1.59 -3.82
C GLN A 188 13.68 -3.07 -4.23
N GLU A 189 14.78 -3.78 -3.99
CA GLU A 189 14.88 -5.22 -4.25
C GLU A 189 13.84 -6.05 -3.46
N ARG A 190 13.54 -5.68 -2.21
CA ARG A 190 12.51 -6.34 -1.40
C ARG A 190 11.11 -6.10 -1.94
N PHE A 191 10.79 -4.89 -2.38
CA PHE A 191 9.52 -4.57 -3.03
C PHE A 191 9.34 -5.32 -4.33
N GLU A 192 10.35 -5.36 -5.18
CA GLU A 192 10.32 -6.17 -6.41
C GLU A 192 10.14 -7.65 -6.14
N THR A 193 10.78 -8.18 -5.09
CA THR A 193 10.61 -9.56 -4.68
C THR A 193 9.17 -9.83 -4.26
N GLN A 194 8.59 -8.94 -3.45
CA GLN A 194 7.17 -9.03 -3.05
C GLN A 194 6.22 -9.05 -4.27
N GLY A 195 6.44 -8.17 -5.26
CA GLY A 195 5.64 -8.16 -6.49
C GLY A 195 5.73 -9.48 -7.26
N LYS A 196 6.95 -9.99 -7.46
CA LYS A 196 7.23 -11.25 -8.15
C LYS A 196 6.64 -12.46 -7.43
N ASP A 197 6.71 -12.45 -6.10
CA ASP A 197 6.14 -13.48 -5.23
C ASP A 197 4.62 -13.56 -5.36
N LEU A 198 3.93 -12.42 -5.28
CA LEU A 198 2.48 -12.38 -5.48
C LEU A 198 2.08 -12.85 -6.87
N LYS A 199 2.79 -12.39 -7.91
CA LYS A 199 2.57 -12.82 -9.30
C LYS A 199 2.68 -14.34 -9.41
N ARG A 200 3.75 -14.93 -8.89
CA ARG A 200 3.96 -16.38 -8.89
C ARG A 200 2.84 -17.11 -8.17
N PHE A 201 2.47 -16.65 -6.97
CA PHE A 201 1.39 -17.25 -6.20
C PHE A 201 0.04 -17.22 -6.93
N MET A 202 -0.29 -16.09 -7.59
CA MET A 202 -1.53 -15.92 -8.33
C MET A 202 -1.62 -16.79 -9.60
N GLU A 203 -0.52 -16.92 -10.32
CA GLU A 203 -0.47 -17.57 -11.64
C GLU A 203 -0.17 -19.07 -11.56
N GLU A 204 0.67 -19.48 -10.62
CA GLU A 204 1.14 -20.87 -10.49
C GLU A 204 0.41 -21.64 -9.38
N GLY A 205 -0.31 -20.93 -8.50
CA GLY A 205 -1.13 -21.54 -7.45
C GLY A 205 -0.32 -22.37 -6.44
N LEU A 206 0.93 -21.96 -6.17
CA LEU A 206 1.78 -22.63 -5.19
C LEU A 206 1.03 -22.75 -3.85
N ARG A 207 0.78 -24.01 -3.50
CA ARG A 207 0.16 -24.47 -2.25
C ARG A 207 1.23 -24.76 -1.22
#